data_AF-A0AAW1DC21-F1
#
_entry.id   AF-A0AAW1DC21-F1
#
_cell.length_a   1.000
_cell.length_b   1.000
_cell.length_c   1.000
_cell.angle_alpha   90.00
_cell.angle_beta   90.00
_cell.angle_gamma   90.00
#
_symmetry.space_group_name_H-M   'P 1'
#
loop_
_entity.id
_entity.type
_entity.pdbx_description
1 polymer ?
#
loop_
_entity_poly.entity_id
_entity_poly.type
_entity_poly.pdbx_seq_one_letter_code
_entity_poly.pdbx_strand_id
1 'polypeptide(L)'
;MYFKIALVCLIAVSTVSAGILPVATSLVRTPHLDSAIIKSERLGGNFAYSTVEGHAYAAISPVVSEIATPVAVSYAAHPVHLGHAAIATPLVHSSLII
;
A
#
# COMPACT_ATOMS: atom_id res chain seq x y z
N MET A 1 37.04 16.66 23.49
CA MET A 1 35.98 15.65 23.71
C MET A 1 34.68 16.02 22.97
N TYR A 2 34.22 17.28 23.06
CA TYR A 2 33.00 17.76 22.40
C TYR A 2 32.97 17.68 20.86
N PHE A 3 34.09 17.91 20.18
CA PHE A 3 34.17 17.83 18.71
C PHE A 3 33.84 16.42 18.18
N LYS A 4 34.29 15.37 18.88
CA LYS A 4 33.98 13.97 18.53
C LYS A 4 32.50 13.66 18.73
N ILE A 5 31.88 14.20 19.77
CA ILE A 5 30.46 14.03 20.08
C ILE A 5 29.60 14.72 19.00
N ALA A 6 29.97 15.95 18.63
CA ALA A 6 29.30 16.69 17.56
C ALA A 6 29.41 15.97 16.20
N LEU A 7 30.58 15.40 15.88
CA LEU A 7 30.78 14.61 14.66
C LEU A 7 29.89 13.36 14.63
N VAL A 8 29.78 12.64 15.74
CA VAL A 8 28.93 11.45 15.85
C VAL A 8 27.45 11.80 15.69
N CYS A 9 27.00 12.89 16.31
CA CYS A 9 25.62 13.37 16.14
C CYS A 9 25.32 13.78 14.68
N LEU A 10 26.26 14.44 14.00
CA LEU A 10 26.08 14.84 12.61
C LEU A 10 25.96 13.63 11.66
N ILE A 11 26.76 12.59 11.91
CA ILE A 11 26.71 11.33 11.13
C ILE A 11 25.40 10.57 11.41
N ALA A 12 24.91 10.58 12.64
CA ALA A 12 23.64 9.93 12.98
C ALA A 12 22.42 10.64 12.36
N VAL A 13 22.46 11.97 12.22
CA VAL A 13 21.38 12.74 11.60
C VAL A 13 21.37 12.57 10.08
N SER A 14 22.54 12.48 9.44
CA SER A 14 22.63 12.30 7.98
C SER A 14 22.10 10.95 7.50
N THR A 15 22.28 9.88 8.28
CA THR A 15 21.76 8.54 7.94
C THR A 15 20.23 8.46 8.04
N VAL A 16 19.62 9.17 9.00
CA VAL A 16 18.15 9.27 9.12
C VAL A 16 17.58 10.06 7.94
N SER A 17 18.25 11.13 7.50
CA SER A 17 17.80 11.90 6.33
C SER A 17 17.92 11.14 5.01
N ALA A 18 18.80 10.14 4.92
CA ALA A 18 18.90 9.25 3.76
C ALA A 18 17.79 8.19 3.70
N GLY A 19 17.19 7.83 4.85
CA GLY A 19 16.07 6.90 4.95
C GLY A 19 14.68 7.53 4.75
N ILE A 20 14.61 8.87 4.71
CA ILE A 20 13.41 9.67 4.37
C ILE A 20 13.55 10.27 2.96
N LEU A 21 14.54 9.84 2.18
CA LEU A 21 14.55 10.14 0.75
C LEU A 21 13.41 9.33 0.11
N PRO A 22 12.58 9.96 -0.73
CA PRO A 22 11.55 9.22 -1.44
C PRO A 22 12.25 8.06 -2.14
N VAL A 23 11.74 6.85 -1.89
CA VAL A 23 12.03 5.62 -2.64
C VAL A 23 12.59 5.99 -4.00
N ALA A 24 13.91 5.80 -4.18
CA ALA A 24 14.69 6.43 -5.24
C ALA A 24 13.89 6.54 -6.54
N THR A 25 13.34 7.73 -6.81
CA THR A 25 12.49 7.95 -7.97
C THR A 25 13.38 7.86 -9.19
N SER A 26 13.32 6.73 -9.88
CA SER A 26 14.11 6.52 -11.09
C SER A 26 13.40 7.19 -12.27
N LEU A 27 14.15 7.96 -13.05
CA LEU A 27 13.67 8.48 -14.33
C LEU A 27 13.86 7.37 -15.36
N VAL A 28 12.75 6.86 -15.87
CA VAL A 28 12.75 5.81 -16.91
C VAL A 28 12.24 6.42 -18.21
N ARG A 29 12.81 5.99 -19.34
CA ARG A 29 12.35 6.40 -20.67
C ARG A 29 10.88 6.06 -20.85
N THR A 30 10.15 6.97 -21.48
CA THR A 30 8.74 6.79 -21.77
C THR A 30 8.48 7.00 -23.26
N PRO A 31 8.93 6.08 -24.14
CA PRO A 31 8.96 6.31 -25.59
C PRO A 31 7.60 6.58 -26.22
N HIS A 32 6.51 6.11 -25.59
CA HIS A 32 5.15 6.36 -26.07
C HIS A 32 4.71 7.83 -25.89
N LEU A 33 5.45 8.63 -25.13
CA LEU A 33 5.26 10.07 -24.97
C LEU A 33 6.35 10.88 -25.69
N ASP A 34 7.27 10.23 -26.39
CA ASP A 34 8.29 10.94 -27.16
C ASP A 34 7.61 11.72 -28.31
N SER A 35 8.12 12.91 -28.60
CA SER A 35 7.61 13.77 -29.66
C SER A 35 8.75 14.23 -30.56
N ALA A 36 8.43 14.58 -31.80
CA ALA A 36 9.39 15.16 -32.72
C ALA A 36 8.72 16.19 -33.63
N ILE A 37 9.46 17.25 -33.97
CA ILE A 37 9.06 18.24 -34.96
C ILE A 37 9.98 18.09 -36.16
N ILE A 38 9.37 17.87 -37.33
CA ILE A 38 10.08 17.77 -38.61
C ILE A 38 9.67 18.96 -39.47
N LYS A 39 10.67 19.70 -39.94
CA LYS A 39 10.49 20.84 -40.83
C LYS A 39 11.23 20.59 -42.14
N SER A 40 10.58 20.87 -43.25
CA SER A 40 11.19 20.90 -44.57
C SER A 40 10.95 22.26 -45.22
N GLU A 41 11.97 22.77 -45.91
CA GLU A 41 11.89 24.01 -46.68
C GLU A 41 12.60 23.84 -48.02
N ARG A 42 12.24 24.67 -49.00
CA ARG A 42 12.94 24.76 -50.27
C ARG A 42 13.82 26.00 -50.24
N LEU A 43 15.13 25.81 -50.22
CA LEU A 43 16.10 26.89 -50.15
C LEU A 43 17.01 26.85 -51.39
N GLY A 44 16.95 27.91 -52.20
CA GLY A 44 17.85 28.06 -53.36
C GLY A 44 17.78 26.95 -54.40
N GLY A 45 16.66 26.23 -54.51
CA GLY A 45 16.50 25.09 -55.42
C GLY A 45 16.73 23.71 -54.79
N ASN A 46 17.25 23.66 -53.56
CA ASN A 46 17.44 22.42 -52.80
C ASN A 46 16.37 22.23 -51.71
N PHE A 47 16.26 21.02 -51.17
CA PHE A 47 15.44 20.72 -50.00
C PHE A 47 16.30 20.78 -48.74
N ALA A 48 15.91 21.64 -47.79
CA ALA A 48 16.49 21.73 -46.46
C ALA A 48 15.55 21.04 -45.46
N TYR A 49 16.14 20.32 -44.51
CA TYR A 49 15.41 19.59 -43.48
C TYR A 49 15.95 19.94 -42.10
N SER A 50 15.07 20.03 -41.11
CA SER A 50 15.42 20.21 -39.70
C SER A 50 14.54 19.31 -38.84
N THR A 51 15.12 18.68 -37.83
CA THR A 51 14.41 17.85 -36.86
C THR A 51 14.74 18.29 -35.44
N VAL A 52 13.74 18.27 -34.57
CA VAL A 52 13.89 18.48 -33.13
C VAL A 52 13.20 17.34 -32.42
N GLU A 53 13.94 16.60 -31.60
CA GLU A 53 13.43 15.45 -30.84
C GLU A 53 13.20 15.83 -29.37
N GLY A 54 12.03 15.46 -28.84
CA GLY A 54 11.64 15.63 -27.45
C GLY A 54 11.44 14.27 -26.79
N HIS A 55 12.51 13.73 -26.21
CA HIS A 55 12.47 12.47 -25.46
C HIS A 55 11.80 12.66 -24.10
N ALA A 56 10.83 11.79 -23.79
CA ALA A 56 10.08 11.81 -22.56
C ALA A 56 10.64 10.83 -21.52
N TYR A 57 10.54 11.25 -20.26
CA TYR A 57 10.92 10.48 -19.09
C TYR A 57 9.84 10.61 -18.03
N ALA A 58 9.53 9.50 -17.36
CA ALA A 58 8.61 9.47 -16.24
C ALA A 58 9.36 9.07 -14.96
N ALA A 59 8.97 9.68 -13.84
CA ALA A 59 9.43 9.29 -12.53
C ALA A 59 8.65 8.06 -12.05
N ILE A 60 9.36 7.00 -11.71
CA ILE A 60 8.78 5.77 -11.17
C ILE A 60 9.30 5.57 -9.74
N SER A 61 8.37 5.42 -8.80
CA SER A 61 8.64 5.06 -7.40
C SER A 61 8.30 3.58 -7.19
N PRO A 62 9.28 2.65 -7.17
CA PRO A 62 8.99 1.23 -7.03
C PRO A 62 8.52 0.87 -5.61
N VAL A 63 7.45 0.10 -5.48
CA VAL A 63 7.03 -0.45 -4.16
C VAL A 63 7.98 -1.59 -3.78
N VAL A 64 8.75 -1.41 -2.70
CA VAL A 64 9.81 -2.35 -2.29
C VAL A 64 9.27 -3.53 -1.47
N SER A 65 8.17 -3.35 -0.74
CA SER A 65 7.53 -4.41 0.04
C SER A 65 6.09 -4.03 0.39
N GLU A 66 5.15 -4.96 0.21
CA GLU A 66 3.81 -4.87 0.77
C GLU A 66 3.79 -5.62 2.11
N ILE A 67 3.65 -4.91 3.22
CA ILE A 67 3.49 -5.52 4.55
C ILE A 67 2.01 -5.78 4.76
N ALA A 68 1.60 -7.05 4.81
CA ALA A 68 0.25 -7.43 5.20
C ALA A 68 0.07 -7.20 6.71
N THR A 69 -0.72 -6.20 7.08
CA THR A 69 -1.09 -5.97 8.48
C THR A 69 -2.20 -6.95 8.88
N PRO A 70 -2.02 -7.77 9.93
CA PRO A 70 -3.07 -8.68 10.37
C PRO A 70 -4.28 -7.89 10.88
N VAL A 71 -5.47 -8.22 10.37
CA VAL A 71 -6.75 -7.66 10.85
C VAL A 71 -7.29 -8.59 11.94
N ALA A 72 -7.51 -8.05 13.14
CA ALA A 72 -8.10 -8.81 14.25
C ALA A 72 -9.61 -8.99 14.03
N VAL A 73 -10.12 -10.21 14.25
CA VAL A 73 -11.55 -10.53 14.23
C VAL A 73 -11.99 -10.88 15.66
N SER A 74 -13.08 -10.27 16.13
CA SER A 74 -13.68 -10.57 17.43
C SER A 74 -14.94 -11.42 17.25
N TYR A 75 -15.06 -12.51 18.00
CA TYR A 75 -16.24 -13.37 18.03
C TYR A 75 -16.99 -13.20 19.36
N ALA A 76 -18.32 -13.12 19.30
CA ALA A 76 -19.18 -13.14 20.48
C ALA A 76 -20.01 -14.43 20.47
N ALA A 77 -19.96 -15.18 21.56
CA ALA A 77 -20.83 -16.34 21.75
C ALA A 77 -22.18 -15.90 22.31
N HIS A 78 -23.27 -16.31 21.68
CA HIS A 78 -24.62 -16.13 22.22
C HIS A 78 -24.99 -17.31 23.11
N PRO A 79 -25.44 -17.07 24.36
CA PRO A 79 -25.90 -18.15 25.23
C PRO A 79 -27.17 -18.79 24.65
N VAL A 80 -27.14 -20.12 24.51
CA VAL A 80 -28.33 -20.90 24.15
C VAL A 80 -29.04 -21.30 25.43
N HIS A 81 -30.29 -20.86 25.60
CA HIS A 81 -31.11 -21.24 26.73
C HIS A 81 -31.69 -22.64 26.51
N LEU A 82 -31.23 -23.63 27.29
CA LEU A 82 -31.85 -24.95 27.36
C LEU A 82 -33.05 -24.86 28.31
N GLY A 83 -34.25 -25.11 27.79
CA GLY A 83 -35.48 -25.17 28.58
C GLY A 83 -35.39 -26.29 29.61
N HIS A 84 -35.75 -25.98 30.87
CA HIS A 84 -35.80 -26.96 31.95
C HIS A 84 -36.89 -28.00 31.67
N ALA A 85 -36.55 -29.29 31.67
CA ALA A 85 -37.51 -30.37 31.56
C ALA A 85 -38.38 -30.42 32.84
N ALA A 86 -39.70 -30.28 32.68
CA ALA A 86 -40.63 -30.41 33.79
C ALA A 86 -40.62 -31.85 34.33
N ILE A 87 -40.32 -31.99 35.61
CA ILE A 87 -40.42 -33.25 36.35
C ILE A 87 -41.92 -33.53 36.54
N ALA A 88 -42.43 -34.61 35.96
CA ALA A 88 -43.81 -35.05 36.17
C ALA A 88 -43.98 -35.55 37.61
N THR A 89 -44.86 -34.90 38.38
CA THR A 89 -45.30 -35.36 39.71
C THR A 89 -46.19 -36.61 39.59
N PRO A 90 -46.01 -37.66 40.41
CA PRO A 90 -46.84 -38.86 40.34
C PRO A 90 -48.27 -38.61 40.87
N LEU A 91 -49.27 -39.02 40.08
CA LEU A 91 -50.69 -38.98 40.41
C LEU A 91 -51.04 -40.16 41.34
N VAL A 92 -51.44 -39.88 42.58
CA VAL A 92 -51.94 -40.90 43.53
C VAL A 92 -53.42 -41.16 43.25
N HIS A 93 -53.77 -42.39 42.86
CA HIS A 93 -55.15 -42.83 42.66
C HIS A 93 -55.77 -43.24 44.00
N SER A 94 -56.81 -42.52 44.44
CA SER A 94 -57.58 -42.84 45.64
C SER A 94 -58.73 -43.79 45.29
N SER A 95 -58.60 -45.06 45.67
CA SER A 95 -59.64 -46.08 45.49
C SER A 95 -60.77 -45.89 46.50
N LEU A 96 -62.00 -45.59 46.03
CA LEU A 96 -63.20 -45.61 46.87
C LEU A 96 -64.01 -46.87 46.54
N ILE A 97 -64.07 -47.77 47.53
CA ILE A 97 -64.89 -48.98 47.55
C ILE A 97 -66.24 -48.59 48.16
N ILE A 98 -67.32 -48.76 47.39
CA ILE A 98 -68.66 -49.11 47.89
C ILE A 98 -69.19 -50.19 46.95
#